data_AF-A0A5C8LPA5-F1
#
_entry.id   AF-A0A5C8LPA5-F1
#
_cell.length_a   1.000
_cell.length_b   1.000
_cell.length_c   1.000
_cell.angle_alpha   90.00
_cell.angle_beta   90.00
_cell.angle_gamma   90.00
#
_symmetry.space_group_name_H-M   'P 1'
#
loop_
_entity.id
_entity.type
_entity.pdbx_description
1 polymer ?
#
loop_
_entity_poly.entity_id
_entity_poly.type
_entity_poly.pdbx_seq_one_letter_code
_entity_poly.pdbx_strand_id
1 'polypeptide(L)'
;MSNIISLLETLGQNAEFRHADAEQLATLMTDTDPALIDAVIAGDQARLEHLLGARTNVVCGLHPAEEPEEEPQDEPEDQPEKEISSVLKVG
;
A
#
# COMPACT_ATOMS: atom_id res chain seq x y z
N MET A 1 8.90 19.04 -10.88
CA MET A 1 8.81 17.87 -10.00
C MET A 1 10.19 17.68 -9.38
N SER A 2 10.28 17.40 -8.07
CA SER A 2 11.59 17.16 -7.44
C SER A 2 12.20 15.88 -7.98
N ASN A 3 13.46 15.94 -8.44
CA ASN A 3 14.17 14.83 -9.10
C ASN A 3 14.09 13.51 -8.30
N ILE A 4 14.09 13.60 -6.97
CA ILE A 4 13.99 12.43 -6.07
C ILE A 4 12.62 11.74 -6.07
N ILE A 5 11.51 12.47 -6.25
CA ILE A 5 10.17 11.85 -6.27
C ILE A 5 9.98 11.05 -7.56
N SER A 6 10.40 11.62 -8.70
CA SER A 6 10.35 10.92 -9.99
C SER A 6 11.22 9.66 -9.99
N LEU A 7 12.34 9.68 -9.27
CA LEU A 7 13.16 8.49 -9.05
C LEU A 7 12.40 7.44 -8.23
N LEU A 8 11.91 7.80 -7.04
CA LEU A 8 11.20 6.86 -6.16
C LEU A 8 9.96 6.26 -6.83
N GLU A 9 9.27 7.05 -7.64
CA GLU A 9 8.17 6.61 -8.48
C GLU A 9 8.64 5.58 -9.54
N THR A 10 9.74 5.86 -10.24
CA THR A 10 10.31 4.92 -11.23
C THR A 10 10.69 3.58 -10.57
N LEU A 11 11.27 3.63 -9.38
CA LEU A 11 11.60 2.44 -8.60
C LEU A 11 10.36 1.66 -8.15
N GLY A 12 9.29 2.36 -7.76
CA GLY A 12 8.03 1.75 -7.33
C GLY A 12 7.19 1.18 -8.48
N GLN A 13 7.25 1.78 -9.66
CA GLN A 13 6.49 1.35 -10.83
C GLN A 13 7.07 0.10 -11.51
N ASN A 14 8.40 -0.10 -11.46
CA ASN A 14 9.04 -1.25 -12.08
C ASN A 14 9.57 -2.24 -11.04
N ALA A 15 8.92 -3.41 -10.96
CA ALA A 15 9.29 -4.49 -10.04
C ALA A 15 10.69 -5.06 -10.29
N GLU A 16 11.26 -4.88 -11.48
CA GLU A 16 12.64 -5.29 -11.77
C GLU A 16 13.66 -4.55 -10.89
N PHE A 17 13.35 -3.33 -10.46
CA PHE A 17 14.23 -2.55 -9.57
C PHE A 17 14.17 -2.99 -8.11
N ARG A 18 13.29 -3.94 -7.74
CA ARG A 18 13.22 -4.48 -6.37
C ARG A 18 14.56 -5.06 -5.89
N HIS A 19 15.35 -5.57 -6.83
CA HIS A 19 16.66 -6.17 -6.58
C HIS A 19 17.77 -5.45 -7.34
N ALA A 20 17.53 -4.20 -7.77
CA ALA A 20 18.54 -3.42 -8.47
C ALA A 20 19.78 -3.25 -7.60
N ASP A 21 20.94 -3.42 -8.24
CA ASP A 21 22.21 -3.11 -7.61
C ASP A 21 22.51 -1.60 -7.62
N ALA A 22 23.56 -1.21 -6.92
CA ALA A 22 23.95 0.18 -6.78
C ALA A 22 24.33 0.85 -8.13
N GLU A 23 24.83 0.09 -9.11
CA GLU A 23 25.17 0.63 -10.44
C GLU A 23 23.91 0.95 -11.26
N GLN A 24 22.94 0.04 -11.22
CA GLN A 24 21.64 0.23 -11.87
C GLN A 24 20.88 1.42 -11.27
N LEU A 25 20.93 1.57 -9.94
CA LEU A 25 20.33 2.71 -9.24
C LEU A 25 21.06 4.02 -9.55
N ALA A 26 22.40 4.05 -9.52
CA ALA A 26 23.19 5.25 -9.77
C ALA A 26 22.93 5.85 -11.17
N THR A 27 22.67 5.00 -12.18
CA THR A 27 22.34 5.44 -13.54
C THR A 27 21.01 6.19 -13.62
N LEU A 28 20.03 5.82 -12.78
CA LEU A 28 18.72 6.48 -12.71
C LEU A 28 18.77 7.81 -11.94
N MET A 29 19.89 8.09 -11.26
CA MET A 29 20.00 9.12 -10.23
C MET A 29 20.94 10.28 -10.58
N THR A 30 21.44 10.36 -11.82
CA THR A 30 22.48 11.31 -12.24
C THR A 30 22.18 12.78 -11.94
N ASP A 31 20.91 13.17 -11.89
CA ASP A 31 20.47 14.54 -11.57
C ASP A 31 19.97 14.71 -10.12
N THR A 32 20.30 13.78 -9.22
CA THR A 32 19.86 13.77 -7.82
C THR A 32 21.02 14.04 -6.86
N ASP A 33 20.74 14.66 -5.71
CA ASP A 33 21.74 14.90 -4.65
C ASP A 33 22.39 13.57 -4.21
N PRO A 34 23.73 13.45 -4.26
CA PRO A 34 24.45 12.26 -3.80
C PRO A 34 24.07 11.78 -2.40
N ALA A 35 23.74 12.70 -1.48
CA ALA A 35 23.33 12.32 -0.12
C ALA A 35 22.00 11.57 -0.09
N LEU A 36 21.06 11.92 -1.00
CA LEU A 36 19.79 11.20 -1.17
C LEU A 36 20.03 9.85 -1.83
N ILE A 37 20.96 9.78 -2.78
CA ILE A 37 21.33 8.54 -3.47
C ILE A 37 21.86 7.52 -2.49
N ASP A 38 22.84 7.91 -1.67
CA ASP A 38 23.41 7.06 -0.63
C ASP A 38 22.34 6.53 0.33
N ALA A 39 21.39 7.38 0.74
CA ALA A 39 20.33 6.98 1.65
C ALA A 39 19.39 5.94 1.02
N VAL A 40 19.06 6.08 -0.27
CA VAL A 40 18.24 5.11 -1.01
C VAL A 40 18.99 3.77 -1.18
N ILE A 41 20.25 3.80 -1.61
CA ILE A 41 21.06 2.58 -1.81
C ILE A 41 21.25 1.82 -0.49
N ALA A 42 21.47 2.54 0.61
CA ALA A 42 21.62 1.94 1.95
C ALA A 42 20.29 1.45 2.56
N GLY A 43 19.13 1.79 1.96
CA GLY A 43 17.82 1.55 2.55
C GLY A 43 17.58 2.33 3.84
N ASP A 44 18.31 3.43 4.05
CA ASP A 44 18.26 4.24 5.27
C ASP A 44 17.10 5.23 5.19
N GLN A 45 15.91 4.73 5.53
CA GLN A 45 14.68 5.51 5.53
C GLN A 45 14.77 6.75 6.44
N ALA A 46 15.35 6.63 7.64
CA ALA A 46 15.42 7.73 8.59
C ALA A 46 16.30 8.88 8.06
N ARG A 47 17.45 8.55 7.44
CA ARG A 47 18.30 9.54 6.78
C ARG A 47 17.61 10.17 5.58
N LEU A 48 16.89 9.38 4.78
CA LEU A 48 16.13 9.88 3.63
C LEU A 48 15.04 10.87 4.07
N GLU A 49 14.27 10.52 5.09
CA GLU A 49 13.24 11.39 5.69
C GLU A 49 13.83 12.71 6.21
N HIS A 50 14.98 12.65 6.88
CA HIS A 50 15.68 13.84 7.39
C HIS A 50 16.14 14.76 6.25
N LEU A 51 16.77 14.22 5.21
CA LEU A 51 17.23 14.99 4.05
C LEU A 51 16.08 15.63 3.27
N LEU A 52 14.92 14.96 3.21
CA LEU A 52 13.72 15.46 2.55
C LEU A 52 12.89 16.40 3.42
N GLY A 53 13.23 16.58 4.70
CA GLY A 53 12.41 17.33 5.65
C GLY A 53 11.01 16.73 5.81
N ALA A 54 10.89 15.41 5.68
CA ALA A 54 9.62 14.70 5.73
C ALA A 54 9.02 14.75 7.14
N ARG A 55 7.69 14.87 7.21
CA ARG A 55 6.95 14.79 8.48
C ARG A 55 6.79 13.32 8.85
N THR A 56 7.42 12.90 9.93
CA THR A 56 7.46 11.49 10.37
C THR A 56 6.24 11.07 11.20
N ASN A 57 5.44 12.03 11.66
CA ASN A 57 4.27 11.77 12.52
C ASN A 57 2.93 11.84 11.76
N VAL A 58 2.93 11.53 10.46
CA VAL A 58 1.69 11.45 9.68
C VAL A 58 1.10 10.06 9.85
N VAL A 59 -0.10 9.98 10.43
CA VAL A 59 -0.82 8.72 10.62
C VAL A 59 -2.20 8.79 9.97
N CYS A 60 -2.64 7.68 9.37
CA CYS A 60 -4.02 7.53 8.91
C CYS A 60 -4.88 7.10 10.11
N GLY A 61 -5.70 8.02 10.63
CA GLY A 61 -6.71 7.67 11.62
C GLY A 61 -7.74 6.74 11.00
N LEU A 62 -7.92 5.56 11.56
CA LEU A 62 -9.03 4.68 11.21
C LEU A 62 -10.24 5.09 12.04
N HIS A 63 -11.31 5.53 11.37
CA HIS A 63 -12.60 5.70 12.01
C HIS A 63 -13.47 4.47 11.66
N PRO A 64 -13.85 3.63 12.64
CA PRO A 64 -14.74 2.50 12.37
C PRO A 64 -16.09 3.02 11.86
N ALA A 65 -16.73 2.23 11.00
CA ALA A 65 -18.10 2.51 10.60
C ALA A 65 -19.03 2.37 11.82
N GLU A 66 -20.10 3.18 11.85
CA GLU A 66 -21.16 3.02 12.82
C GLU A 66 -21.84 1.65 12.62
N GLU A 67 -22.19 0.99 13.72
CA GLU A 67 -22.99 -0.24 13.63
C GLU A 67 -24.36 0.11 13.03
N PRO A 68 -24.84 -0.66 12.04
CA PRO A 68 -26.18 -0.44 11.52
C PRO A 68 -27.19 -0.58 12.66
N GLU A 69 -28.13 0.36 12.75
CA GLU A 69 -29.27 0.24 13.65
C GLU A 69 -29.99 -1.08 13.34
N GLU A 70 -30.20 -1.92 14.36
CA GLU A 70 -30.97 -3.16 14.19
C GLU A 70 -32.37 -2.78 13.70
N GLU A 71 -32.63 -3.01 12.42
CA GLU A 71 -33.99 -2.95 11.89
C GLU A 71 -34.84 -3.97 12.67
N PRO A 72 -36.05 -3.58 13.14
CA PRO A 72 -36.92 -4.52 13.83
C PRO A 72 -37.13 -5.74 12.95
N GLN A 73 -36.74 -6.91 13.47
CA GLN A 73 -36.93 -8.19 12.79
C GLN A 73 -38.44 -8.40 12.61
N ASP A 74 -38.92 -8.30 11.37
CA ASP A 74 -40.26 -8.76 11.02
C ASP A 74 -40.35 -10.25 11.42
N GLU A 75 -41.32 -10.56 12.29
CA GLU A 75 -41.59 -11.94 12.71
C GLU A 75 -41.82 -12.81 11.45
N PRO A 76 -41.20 -14.00 11.36
CA PRO A 76 -41.35 -14.83 10.18
C PRO A 76 -42.81 -15.30 10.07
N GLU A 77 -43.53 -14.83 9.05
CA GLU A 77 -44.77 -15.47 8.61
C GLU A 77 -44.42 -16.90 8.14
N ASP A 78 -44.96 -17.89 8.85
CA ASP A 78 -44.88 -19.33 8.56
C ASP A 78 -45.02 -19.62 7.05
N GLN A 79 -43.91 -19.94 6.39
CA GLN A 79 -43.91 -20.48 5.03
C GLN A 79 -43.35 -21.90 5.04
N PRO A 80 -44.04 -22.87 4.42
CA PRO A 80 -43.66 -24.28 4.51
C PRO A 80 -42.34 -24.57 3.79
N GLU A 81 -41.44 -25.24 4.52
CA GLU A 81 -40.10 -25.65 4.09
C GLU A 81 -40.14 -26.46 2.78
N LYS A 82 -39.53 -25.94 1.72
CA LYS A 82 -39.15 -26.75 0.55
C LYS A 82 -37.70 -27.19 0.71
N GLU A 83 -37.54 -28.48 1.00
CA GLU A 83 -36.27 -29.20 0.91
C GLU A 83 -35.60 -28.97 -0.46
N ILE A 84 -34.38 -28.43 -0.45
CA ILE A 84 -33.46 -28.50 -1.59
C ILE A 84 -32.23 -29.32 -1.22
N SER A 85 -32.20 -30.54 -1.77
CA SER A 85 -31.07 -31.47 -1.74
C SER A 85 -29.81 -30.81 -2.32
N SER A 86 -28.80 -30.61 -1.47
CA SER A 86 -27.46 -30.18 -1.85
C SER A 86 -26.66 -31.31 -2.51
N VAL A 87 -26.28 -31.15 -3.77
CA VAL A 87 -25.01 -31.66 -4.33
C VAL A 87 -24.57 -30.73 -5.48
N LEU A 88 -23.60 -29.86 -5.22
CA LEU A 88 -22.71 -29.35 -6.26
C LEU A 88 -21.28 -29.75 -5.91
N LYS A 89 -20.79 -30.73 -6.66
CA LYS A 89 -19.41 -31.20 -6.69
C LYS A 89 -18.62 -30.23 -7.56
N VAL A 90 -17.69 -29.48 -6.98
CA VAL A 90 -16.75 -28.65 -7.73
C VAL A 90 -15.48 -29.47 -7.97
N GLY A 91 -15.07 -29.51 -9.24
CA GLY A 91 -13.97 -30.32 -9.77
C GLY A 91 -12.58 -29.77 -9.51
#